data_AF-A0A929YQP1-F1
#
_entry.id   AF-A0A929YQP1-F1
#
_cell.length_a   1.000
_cell.length_b   1.000
_cell.length_c   1.000
_cell.angle_alpha   90.00
_cell.angle_beta   90.00
_cell.angle_gamma   90.00
#
_symmetry.space_group_name_H-M   'P 1'
#
loop_
_entity.id
_entity.type
_entity.pdbx_description
1 polymer ?
#
loop_
_entity_poly.entity_id
_entity_poly.type
_entity_poly.pdbx_seq_one_letter_code
_entity_poly.pdbx_strand_id
1 'polypeptide(L)'
;MKLRSTTPVSASLVSRASLVAMSALLAGSGIFGLASHVLARDYNAEIQAKQQEADNYNSEASRLGEMADSLQAELDKINGQISAIQAQISDSQKKINSLNDQIKKNEELIKHNRKAMGRILADLYVDDQISPLEMLASSKNISDYIDKQEQRNSLKTSLNDKIKEIKSLQKKLEENKKSVENTLRDQELQRNAMAAKQSEKAKLITDTKN
;
A
#
# COMPACT_ATOMS: atom_id res chain seq x y z
N MET A 1 -7.60 -39.53 -42.40
CA MET A 1 -6.96 -38.21 -42.62
C MET A 1 -5.91 -38.00 -41.52
N LYS A 2 -4.86 -37.24 -41.81
CA LYS A 2 -3.52 -37.30 -41.23
C LYS A 2 -3.43 -36.89 -39.74
N LEU A 3 -2.69 -37.74 -39.01
CA LEU A 3 -1.83 -37.60 -37.81
C LEU A 3 -1.56 -36.22 -37.14
N ARG A 4 -1.47 -36.31 -35.78
CA ARG A 4 -0.60 -35.57 -34.82
C ARG A 4 -1.00 -34.12 -34.47
N SER A 5 -0.73 -33.54 -33.30
CA SER A 5 -0.30 -33.97 -31.96
C SER A 5 -0.20 -32.69 -31.11
N THR A 6 -0.86 -32.68 -29.95
CA THR A 6 -0.30 -32.34 -28.61
C THR A 6 0.35 -30.97 -28.29
N THR A 7 -0.14 -30.41 -27.18
CA THR A 7 0.58 -29.73 -26.06
C THR A 7 1.00 -28.25 -26.15
N PRO A 8 1.32 -27.57 -25.02
CA PRO A 8 0.51 -26.46 -24.51
C PRO A 8 1.35 -25.19 -24.19
N VAL A 9 0.78 -24.32 -23.35
CA VAL A 9 1.38 -23.16 -22.68
C VAL A 9 2.74 -23.51 -22.02
N SER A 10 3.78 -22.71 -22.27
CA SER A 10 5.08 -22.72 -21.58
C SER A 10 5.44 -21.27 -21.27
N ALA A 11 5.46 -20.83 -20.01
CA ALA A 11 6.49 -21.03 -18.98
C ALA A 11 7.59 -19.96 -19.01
N SER A 12 7.88 -19.47 -17.81
CA SER A 12 8.92 -18.52 -17.44
C SER A 12 10.32 -18.97 -17.84
N LEU A 13 11.23 -18.00 -17.95
CA LEU A 13 12.64 -18.00 -17.49
C LEU A 13 13.46 -17.06 -18.38
N VAL A 14 13.47 -15.77 -18.04
CA VAL A 14 14.63 -14.92 -18.38
C VAL A 14 15.70 -15.22 -17.33
N SER A 15 16.42 -16.31 -17.52
CA SER A 15 17.64 -16.58 -16.76
C SER A 15 18.78 -15.84 -17.44
N ARG A 16 19.19 -14.74 -16.82
CA ARG A 16 20.44 -14.05 -17.15
C ARG A 16 21.59 -14.94 -16.68
N ALA A 17 22.09 -15.79 -17.58
CA ALA A 17 23.38 -16.44 -17.41
C ALA A 17 24.48 -15.44 -17.80
N SER A 18 25.02 -14.71 -16.83
CA SER A 18 26.29 -14.00 -16.98
C SER A 18 27.42 -15.02 -16.90
N LEU A 19 27.84 -15.50 -18.08
CA LEU A 19 29.05 -16.29 -18.28
C LEU A 19 30.28 -15.46 -17.86
N VAL A 20 30.95 -15.88 -16.79
CA VAL A 20 32.35 -15.50 -16.53
C VAL A 20 33.22 -16.44 -17.36
N ALA A 21 33.59 -16.00 -18.57
CA ALA A 21 34.55 -16.69 -19.40
C ALA A 21 35.97 -16.21 -19.02
N MET A 22 36.68 -16.96 -18.17
CA MET A 22 38.13 -16.83 -18.03
C MET A 22 38.79 -17.70 -19.11
N SER A 23 39.15 -17.07 -20.22
CA SER A 23 39.83 -17.67 -21.36
C SER A 23 41.27 -18.07 -20.99
N ALA A 24 41.50 -19.36 -20.78
CA ALA A 24 42.84 -19.94 -20.77
C ALA A 24 43.39 -20.00 -22.21
N LEU A 25 44.19 -19.01 -22.60
CA LEU A 25 44.98 -19.01 -23.83
C LEU A 25 46.22 -19.89 -23.64
N LEU A 26 46.19 -21.12 -24.15
CA LEU A 26 47.37 -21.95 -24.37
C LEU A 26 47.48 -22.23 -25.88
N ALA A 27 48.26 -21.39 -26.57
CA ALA A 27 48.68 -21.63 -27.95
C ALA A 27 49.95 -22.49 -27.95
N GLY A 28 49.91 -23.61 -28.67
CA GLY A 28 51.04 -24.51 -28.84
C GLY A 28 51.94 -24.17 -30.04
N SER A 29 53.13 -24.79 -29.98
CA SER A 29 54.08 -25.16 -31.05
C SER A 29 55.27 -24.23 -31.38
N GLY A 30 56.47 -24.80 -31.19
CA GLY A 30 57.78 -24.33 -31.65
C GLY A 30 58.92 -25.12 -30.99
N ILE A 31 59.37 -26.22 -31.62
CA ILE A 31 60.54 -27.02 -31.24
C ILE A 31 61.81 -26.41 -31.87
N PHE A 32 62.92 -26.27 -31.14
CA PHE A 32 64.31 -26.66 -31.51
C PHE A 32 65.37 -26.01 -30.58
N GLY A 33 66.35 -26.81 -30.11
CA GLY A 33 67.63 -26.31 -29.58
C GLY A 33 68.21 -27.12 -28.41
N LEU A 34 69.15 -28.03 -28.68
CA LEU A 34 69.90 -28.82 -27.70
C LEU A 34 70.89 -27.95 -26.90
N ALA A 35 70.69 -27.88 -25.58
CA ALA A 35 71.74 -27.72 -24.58
C ALA A 35 71.24 -28.33 -23.26
N SER A 36 71.81 -29.46 -22.86
CA SER A 36 71.47 -30.16 -21.62
C SER A 36 72.07 -29.43 -20.42
N HIS A 37 71.46 -28.31 -20.03
CA HIS A 37 71.48 -27.89 -18.65
C HIS A 37 70.27 -28.54 -17.97
N VAL A 38 70.47 -29.69 -17.34
CA VAL A 38 69.51 -30.24 -16.38
C VAL A 38 69.54 -29.31 -15.17
N LEU A 39 68.77 -28.23 -15.25
CA LEU A 39 68.20 -27.65 -14.05
C LEU A 39 67.28 -28.73 -13.51
N ALA A 40 67.56 -29.25 -12.32
CA ALA A 40 66.60 -30.04 -11.57
C ALA A 40 65.40 -29.12 -11.33
N ARG A 41 64.41 -29.18 -12.24
CA ARG A 41 63.17 -28.44 -12.12
C ARG A 41 62.48 -29.03 -10.90
N ASP A 42 62.42 -28.24 -9.84
CA ASP A 42 61.83 -28.65 -8.57
C ASP A 42 60.31 -28.65 -8.69
N TYR A 43 59.79 -29.69 -9.35
CA TYR A 43 58.35 -29.89 -9.54
C TYR A 43 57.61 -29.95 -8.19
N ASN A 44 58.28 -30.34 -7.11
CA ASN A 44 57.70 -30.33 -5.76
C ASN A 44 57.51 -28.91 -5.24
N ALA A 45 58.48 -28.01 -5.47
CA ALA A 45 58.33 -26.58 -5.14
C ALA A 45 57.22 -25.91 -6.00
N GLU A 46 57.10 -26.26 -7.28
CA GLU A 46 56.04 -25.76 -8.16
C GLU A 46 54.64 -26.26 -7.74
N ILE A 47 54.52 -27.54 -7.35
CA ILE A 47 53.29 -28.12 -6.80
C ILE A 47 52.92 -27.47 -5.46
N GLN A 48 53.88 -27.27 -4.56
CA GLN A 48 53.63 -26.67 -3.25
C GLN A 48 53.20 -25.20 -3.39
N ALA A 49 53.81 -24.45 -4.30
CA ALA A 49 53.40 -23.08 -4.62
C ALA A 49 51.98 -23.03 -5.19
N LYS A 50 51.62 -23.94 -6.11
CA LYS A 50 50.27 -24.03 -6.67
C LYS A 50 49.22 -24.47 -5.66
N GLN A 51 49.57 -25.37 -4.74
CA GLN A 51 48.70 -25.77 -3.63
C GLN A 51 48.41 -24.59 -2.70
N GLN A 52 49.44 -23.81 -2.36
CA GLN A 52 49.29 -22.62 -1.52
C GLN A 52 48.48 -21.51 -2.21
N GLU A 53 48.65 -21.36 -3.53
CA GLU A 53 47.83 -20.47 -4.35
C GLU A 53 46.35 -20.91 -4.35
N ALA A 54 46.08 -22.21 -4.48
CA ALA A 54 44.73 -22.76 -4.40
C ALA A 54 44.09 -22.57 -3.01
N ASP A 55 44.86 -22.76 -1.93
CA ASP A 55 44.38 -22.56 -0.56
C ASP A 55 44.06 -21.07 -0.29
N ASN A 56 44.86 -20.15 -0.85
CA ASN A 56 44.58 -18.72 -0.81
C ASN A 56 43.31 -18.36 -1.59
N TYR A 57 43.12 -18.91 -2.79
CA TYR A 57 41.90 -18.71 -3.57
C TYR A 57 40.66 -19.28 -2.88
N ASN A 58 40.76 -20.45 -2.25
CA ASN A 58 39.67 -21.05 -1.48
C ASN A 58 39.29 -20.18 -0.28
N SER A 59 40.28 -19.61 0.42
CA SER A 59 40.06 -18.70 1.54
C SER A 59 39.37 -17.40 1.09
N GLU A 60 39.80 -16.83 -0.03
CA GLU A 60 39.19 -15.62 -0.58
C GLU A 60 37.78 -15.88 -1.11
N ALA A 61 37.55 -17.02 -1.77
CA ALA A 61 36.22 -17.45 -2.19
C ALA A 61 35.27 -17.63 -1.00
N SER A 62 35.77 -18.18 0.12
CA SER A 62 34.98 -18.35 1.35
C SER A 62 34.61 -16.99 1.96
N ARG A 63 35.56 -16.06 2.03
CA ARG A 63 35.33 -14.68 2.51
C ARG A 63 34.31 -13.94 1.64
N LEU A 64 34.41 -14.06 0.32
CA LEU A 64 33.46 -13.46 -0.62
C LEU A 64 32.06 -14.10 -0.48
N GLY A 65 32.00 -15.41 -0.23
CA GLY A 65 30.75 -16.13 0.07
C GLY A 65 30.06 -15.58 1.31
N GLU A 66 30.78 -15.44 2.43
CA GLU A 66 30.23 -14.86 3.68
C GLU A 66 29.74 -13.41 3.48
N MET A 67 30.47 -12.62 2.69
CA MET A 67 30.06 -11.25 2.36
C MET A 67 28.78 -11.24 1.51
N ALA A 68 28.67 -12.13 0.52
CA ALA A 68 27.48 -12.27 -0.30
C ALA A 68 26.25 -12.70 0.52
N ASP A 69 26.40 -13.65 1.44
CA ASP A 69 25.34 -14.11 2.32
C ASP A 69 24.85 -12.99 3.25
N SER A 70 25.77 -12.21 3.82
CA SER A 70 25.44 -11.05 4.65
C SER A 70 24.67 -9.97 3.86
N LEU A 71 25.11 -9.68 2.64
CA LEU A 71 24.44 -8.73 1.75
C LEU A 71 23.05 -9.21 1.33
N GLN A 72 22.91 -10.50 1.03
CA GLN A 72 21.63 -11.12 0.72
C GLN A 72 20.66 -11.00 1.91
N ALA A 73 21.13 -11.25 3.14
CA ALA A 73 20.31 -11.08 4.34
C ALA A 73 19.84 -9.63 4.54
N GLU A 74 20.69 -8.63 4.30
CA GLU A 74 20.28 -7.22 4.40
C GLU A 74 19.30 -6.83 3.28
N LEU A 75 19.49 -7.34 2.05
CA LEU A 75 18.52 -7.16 0.96
C LEU A 75 17.15 -7.74 1.30
N ASP A 76 17.11 -8.94 1.89
CA ASP A 76 15.85 -9.59 2.28
C ASP A 76 15.15 -8.82 3.41
N LYS A 77 15.91 -8.28 4.36
CA LYS A 77 15.40 -7.37 5.39
C LYS A 77 14.81 -6.08 4.80
N ILE A 78 15.50 -5.43 3.86
CA ILE A 78 15.00 -4.23 3.18
C ILE A 78 13.75 -4.56 2.36
N ASN A 79 13.72 -5.70 1.66
CA ASN A 79 12.54 -6.16 0.92
C ASN A 79 11.34 -6.39 1.86
N GLY A 80 11.57 -7.03 3.00
CA GLY A 80 10.53 -7.23 4.02
C GLY A 80 9.97 -5.89 4.54
N GLN A 81 10.84 -4.91 4.79
CA GLN A 81 10.41 -3.55 5.17
C GLN A 81 9.59 -2.86 4.08
N ILE A 82 10.00 -2.97 2.81
CA ILE A 82 9.24 -2.42 1.68
C ILE A 82 7.85 -3.07 1.59
N SER A 83 7.77 -4.39 1.69
CA SER A 83 6.49 -5.11 1.66
C SER A 83 5.58 -4.73 2.83
N ALA A 84 6.13 -4.54 4.02
CA ALA A 84 5.37 -4.06 5.18
C ALA A 84 4.80 -2.64 4.94
N ILE A 85 5.61 -1.72 4.40
CA ILE A 85 5.16 -0.37 4.07
C ILE A 85 4.09 -0.39 2.96
N GLN A 86 4.25 -1.25 1.95
CA GLN A 86 3.24 -1.43 0.89
C GLN A 86 1.89 -1.91 1.45
N ALA A 87 1.91 -2.84 2.40
CA ALA A 87 0.71 -3.29 3.10
C ALA A 87 0.04 -2.13 3.86
N GLN A 88 0.83 -1.33 4.59
CA GLN A 88 0.34 -0.14 5.29
C GLN A 88 -0.29 0.89 4.33
N ILE A 89 0.33 1.14 3.17
CA ILE A 89 -0.23 2.04 2.14
C ILE A 89 -1.57 1.50 1.62
N SER A 90 -1.67 0.19 1.37
CA SER A 90 -2.90 -0.47 0.92
C SER A 90 -4.02 -0.32 1.96
N ASP A 91 -3.71 -0.53 3.24
CA ASP A 91 -4.68 -0.39 4.32
C ASP A 91 -5.11 1.07 4.52
N SER A 92 -4.18 2.02 4.43
CA SER A 92 -4.48 3.46 4.39
C SER A 92 -5.43 3.79 3.24
N GLN A 93 -5.23 3.21 2.06
CA GLN A 93 -6.12 3.43 0.90
C GLN A 93 -7.52 2.87 1.14
N LYS A 94 -7.65 1.67 1.72
CA LYS A 94 -8.95 1.11 2.11
C LYS A 94 -9.65 1.99 3.14
N LYS A 95 -8.90 2.53 4.11
CA LYS A 95 -9.43 3.47 5.12
C LYS A 95 -9.96 4.75 4.48
N ILE A 96 -9.21 5.35 3.55
CA ILE A 96 -9.64 6.54 2.79
C ILE A 96 -10.93 6.24 2.01
N ASN A 97 -10.98 5.11 1.30
CA ASN A 97 -12.18 4.73 0.54
C ASN A 97 -13.40 4.59 1.45
N SER A 98 -13.25 3.89 2.59
CA SER A 98 -14.31 3.73 3.58
C SER A 98 -14.77 5.07 4.16
N LEU A 99 -13.84 5.98 4.48
CA LEU A 99 -14.18 7.31 4.98
C LEU A 99 -14.93 8.12 3.92
N ASN A 100 -14.53 8.05 2.65
CA ASN A 100 -15.22 8.71 1.54
C ASN A 100 -16.65 8.19 1.35
N ASP A 101 -16.88 6.89 1.50
CA ASP A 101 -18.22 6.31 1.43
C ASP A 101 -19.10 6.78 2.61
N GLN A 102 -18.51 6.87 3.82
CA GLN A 102 -19.20 7.44 4.98
C GLN A 102 -19.53 8.92 4.81
N ILE A 103 -18.61 9.70 4.20
CA ILE A 103 -18.84 11.11 3.86
C ILE A 103 -20.05 11.23 2.92
N LYS A 104 -20.07 10.48 1.82
CA LYS A 104 -21.20 10.49 0.87
C LYS A 104 -22.52 10.11 1.55
N LYS A 105 -22.51 9.06 2.37
CA LYS A 105 -23.69 8.63 3.13
C LYS A 105 -24.18 9.72 4.09
N ASN A 106 -23.26 10.36 4.82
CA ASN A 106 -23.61 11.45 5.73
C ASN A 106 -24.18 12.67 4.97
N GLU A 107 -23.62 13.03 3.83
CA GLU A 107 -24.12 14.13 2.98
C GLU A 107 -25.54 13.85 2.48
N GLU A 108 -25.83 12.64 2.02
CA GLU A 108 -27.18 12.23 1.62
C GLU A 108 -28.16 12.22 2.80
N LEU A 109 -27.74 11.74 3.98
CA LEU A 109 -28.57 11.79 5.19
C LEU A 109 -28.88 13.24 5.61
N ILE A 110 -27.91 14.15 5.53
CA ILE A 110 -28.12 15.58 5.80
C ILE A 110 -29.14 16.15 4.82
N LYS A 111 -29.01 15.85 3.53
CA LYS A 111 -29.93 16.31 2.48
C LYS A 111 -31.35 15.79 2.70
N HIS A 112 -31.48 14.50 3.03
CA HIS A 112 -32.77 13.88 3.35
C HIS A 112 -33.41 14.54 4.58
N ASN A 113 -32.65 14.71 5.66
CA ASN A 113 -33.15 15.34 6.88
C ASN A 113 -33.52 16.81 6.66
N ARG A 114 -32.76 17.57 5.85
CA ARG A 114 -33.13 18.94 5.48
C ARG A 114 -34.43 19.00 4.69
N LYS A 115 -34.67 18.05 3.79
CA LYS A 115 -35.93 17.94 3.04
C LYS A 115 -37.12 17.61 3.96
N ALA A 116 -36.93 16.67 4.89
CA ALA A 116 -37.95 16.33 5.88
C ALA A 116 -38.25 17.52 6.81
N MET A 117 -37.21 18.19 7.30
CA MET A 117 -37.30 19.40 8.11
C MET A 117 -38.07 20.50 7.37
N GLY A 118 -37.81 20.70 6.08
CA GLY A 118 -38.53 21.68 5.24
C GLY A 118 -40.03 21.38 5.10
N ARG A 119 -40.42 20.10 5.04
CA ARG A 119 -41.85 19.70 5.05
C ARG A 119 -42.50 20.01 6.39
N ILE A 120 -41.86 19.63 7.49
CA ILE A 120 -42.36 19.92 8.84
C ILE A 120 -42.49 21.43 9.06
N LEU A 121 -41.54 22.23 8.55
CA LEU A 121 -41.61 23.69 8.60
C LEU A 121 -42.77 24.24 7.77
N ALA A 122 -43.04 23.68 6.60
CA ALA A 122 -44.19 24.09 5.78
C ALA A 122 -45.52 23.77 6.48
N ASP A 123 -45.64 22.57 7.06
CA ASP A 123 -46.83 22.16 7.82
C ASP A 123 -47.03 23.07 9.04
N LEU A 124 -45.97 23.31 9.81
CA LEU A 124 -46.00 24.23 10.95
C LEU A 124 -46.33 25.66 10.54
N TYR A 125 -45.83 26.15 9.40
CA TYR A 125 -46.07 27.53 8.95
C TYR A 125 -47.55 27.75 8.59
N VAL A 126 -48.19 26.78 7.95
CA VAL A 126 -49.64 26.83 7.69
C VAL A 126 -50.42 26.84 9.00
N ASP A 127 -50.03 26.00 9.96
CA ASP A 127 -50.69 25.90 11.26
C ASP A 127 -50.43 27.10 12.19
N ASP A 128 -49.28 27.78 12.07
CA ASP A 128 -48.92 28.93 12.92
C ASP A 128 -49.62 30.23 12.50
N GLN A 129 -50.26 30.27 11.33
CA GLN A 129 -51.12 31.38 10.93
C GLN A 129 -52.49 31.38 11.64
N ILE A 130 -52.87 30.28 12.29
CA ILE A 130 -54.14 30.17 13.00
C ILE A 130 -53.88 30.46 14.49
N SER A 131 -54.45 31.55 14.99
CA SER A 131 -54.34 31.88 16.41
C SER A 131 -55.03 30.82 17.28
N PRO A 132 -54.65 30.64 18.57
CA PRO A 132 -55.32 29.69 19.46
C PRO A 132 -56.84 29.90 19.55
N LEU A 133 -57.31 31.14 19.47
CA LEU A 133 -58.74 31.47 19.45
C LEU A 133 -59.42 31.05 18.14
N GLU A 134 -58.77 31.26 16.99
CA GLU A 134 -59.28 30.79 15.69
C GLU A 134 -59.21 29.27 15.56
N MET A 135 -58.21 28.64 16.16
CA MET A 135 -58.08 27.18 16.22
C MET A 135 -59.18 26.59 17.10
N LEU A 136 -59.51 27.24 18.23
CA LEU A 136 -60.64 26.86 19.06
C LEU A 136 -61.97 27.04 18.30
N ALA A 137 -62.15 28.17 17.61
CA ALA A 137 -63.37 28.48 16.85
C ALA A 137 -63.56 27.60 15.61
N SER A 138 -62.48 27.15 14.97
CA SER A 138 -62.51 26.25 13.81
C SER A 138 -62.57 24.76 14.18
N SER A 139 -62.45 24.42 15.47
CA SER A 139 -62.51 23.04 15.94
C SER A 139 -63.96 22.62 16.21
N LYS A 140 -64.31 21.39 15.83
CA LYS A 140 -65.70 20.89 15.92
C LYS A 140 -66.13 20.63 17.37
N ASN A 141 -65.17 20.36 18.26
CA ASN A 141 -65.36 20.14 19.68
C ASN A 141 -64.01 20.30 20.43
N ILE A 142 -64.04 20.22 21.76
CA ILE A 142 -62.83 20.32 22.60
C ILE A 142 -61.79 19.23 22.27
N SER A 143 -62.21 18.01 21.94
CA SER A 143 -61.28 16.95 21.55
C SER A 143 -60.50 17.28 20.28
N ASP A 144 -61.19 17.80 19.25
CA ASP A 144 -60.58 18.23 17.98
C ASP A 144 -59.55 19.36 18.17
N TYR A 145 -59.77 20.26 19.15
CA TYR A 145 -58.78 21.27 19.52
C TYR A 145 -57.55 20.66 20.21
N ILE A 146 -57.75 19.73 21.14
CA ILE A 146 -56.65 19.04 21.84
C ILE A 146 -55.81 18.22 20.85
N ASP A 147 -56.45 17.54 19.89
CA ASP A 147 -55.78 16.78 18.85
C ASP A 147 -54.89 17.67 17.97
N LYS A 148 -55.39 18.83 17.53
CA LYS A 148 -54.60 19.80 16.75
C LYS A 148 -53.43 20.36 17.57
N GLN A 149 -53.66 20.68 18.84
CA GLN A 149 -52.60 21.17 19.72
C GLN A 149 -51.49 20.12 19.91
N GLU A 150 -51.86 18.85 20.10
CA GLU A 150 -50.91 17.75 20.22
C GLU A 150 -50.17 17.51 18.91
N GLN A 151 -50.86 17.58 17.76
CA GLN A 151 -50.23 17.51 16.44
C GLN A 151 -49.14 18.59 16.29
N ARG A 152 -49.43 19.84 16.63
CA ARG A 152 -48.44 20.94 16.57
C ARG A 152 -47.24 20.68 17.47
N ASN A 153 -47.47 20.16 18.68
CA ASN A 153 -46.38 19.79 19.60
C ASN A 153 -45.51 18.65 19.04
N SER A 154 -46.13 17.64 18.44
CA SER A 154 -45.43 16.51 17.82
C SER A 154 -44.57 16.97 16.62
N LEU A 155 -45.06 17.92 15.81
CA LEU A 155 -44.32 18.51 14.70
C LEU A 155 -43.14 19.35 15.19
N LYS A 156 -43.32 20.17 16.23
CA LYS A 156 -42.22 20.93 16.86
C LYS A 156 -41.14 20.01 17.43
N THR A 157 -41.54 18.89 18.04
CA THR A 157 -40.62 17.88 18.56
C THR A 157 -39.84 17.23 17.43
N SER A 158 -40.54 16.76 16.39
CA SER A 158 -39.93 16.19 15.19
C SER A 158 -38.96 17.16 14.51
N LEU A 159 -39.31 18.45 14.44
CA LEU A 159 -38.44 19.50 13.91
C LEU A 159 -37.14 19.61 14.71
N ASN A 160 -37.25 19.71 16.04
CA ASN A 160 -36.09 19.79 16.93
C ASN A 160 -35.19 18.56 16.82
N ASP A 161 -35.77 17.37 16.70
CA ASP A 161 -35.01 16.13 16.54
C ASP A 161 -34.29 16.09 15.19
N LYS A 162 -34.92 16.54 14.11
CA LYS A 162 -34.26 16.68 12.80
C LYS A 162 -33.10 17.68 12.82
N ILE A 163 -33.25 18.79 13.55
CA ILE A 163 -32.16 19.76 13.74
C ILE A 163 -30.99 19.12 14.50
N LYS A 164 -31.26 18.38 15.58
CA LYS A 164 -30.23 17.66 16.35
C LYS A 164 -29.51 16.62 15.48
N GLU A 165 -30.26 15.83 14.72
CA GLU A 165 -29.70 14.85 13.78
C GLU A 165 -28.78 15.51 12.74
N ILE A 166 -29.23 16.60 12.10
CA ILE A 166 -28.42 17.34 11.12
C ILE A 166 -27.13 17.86 11.77
N LYS A 167 -27.21 18.47 12.96
CA LYS A 167 -26.01 18.95 13.67
C LYS A 167 -25.03 17.81 13.97
N SER A 168 -25.53 16.66 14.41
CA SER A 168 -24.69 15.47 14.67
C SER A 168 -24.03 14.97 13.38
N LEU A 169 -24.79 14.88 12.28
CA LEU A 169 -24.26 14.45 10.99
C LEU A 169 -23.22 15.43 10.42
N GLN A 170 -23.42 16.74 10.59
CA GLN A 170 -22.46 17.76 10.18
C GLN A 170 -21.15 17.64 10.97
N LYS A 171 -21.22 17.39 12.28
CA LYS A 171 -20.03 17.13 13.10
C LYS A 171 -19.27 15.89 12.63
N LYS A 172 -19.97 14.78 12.39
CA LYS A 172 -19.37 13.54 11.86
C LYS A 172 -18.76 13.74 10.47
N LEU A 173 -19.39 14.55 9.63
CA LEU A 173 -18.88 14.89 8.30
C LEU A 173 -17.53 15.60 8.39
N GLU A 174 -17.42 16.58 9.29
CA GLU A 174 -16.18 17.32 9.53
C GLU A 174 -15.07 16.42 10.09
N GLU A 175 -15.41 15.59 11.09
CA GLU A 175 -14.49 14.61 11.67
C GLU A 175 -13.97 13.61 10.62
N ASN A 176 -14.85 13.13 9.73
CA ASN A 176 -14.47 12.23 8.66
C ASN A 176 -13.57 12.91 7.62
N LYS A 177 -13.87 14.15 7.23
CA LYS A 177 -13.01 14.93 6.29
C LYS A 177 -11.62 15.13 6.85
N LYS A 178 -11.51 15.56 8.11
CA LYS A 178 -10.23 15.68 8.82
C LYS A 178 -9.48 14.34 8.91
N SER A 179 -10.21 13.25 9.13
CA SER A 179 -9.61 11.90 9.16
C SER A 179 -9.06 11.48 7.80
N VAL A 180 -9.73 11.84 6.69
CA VAL A 180 -9.23 11.61 5.34
C VAL A 180 -7.94 12.38 5.11
N GLU A 181 -7.90 13.67 5.43
CA GLU A 181 -6.71 14.52 5.30
C GLU A 181 -5.51 13.95 6.08
N ASN A 182 -5.74 13.56 7.34
CA ASN A 182 -4.71 12.93 8.16
C ASN A 182 -4.20 11.62 7.55
N THR A 183 -5.11 10.75 7.08
CA THR A 183 -4.75 9.47 6.49
C THR A 183 -3.97 9.65 5.18
N LEU A 184 -4.30 10.67 4.38
CA LEU A 184 -3.56 11.03 3.17
C LEU A 184 -2.14 11.49 3.49
N ARG A 185 -1.99 12.36 4.50
CA ARG A 185 -0.67 12.81 4.98
C ARG A 185 0.18 11.63 5.46
N ASP A 186 -0.41 10.71 6.23
CA ASP A 186 0.30 9.52 6.71
C ASP A 186 0.66 8.56 5.56
N GLN A 187 -0.22 8.42 4.55
CA GLN A 187 0.07 7.64 3.34
C GLN A 187 1.24 8.25 2.55
N GLU A 188 1.33 9.58 2.45
CA GLU A 188 2.43 10.26 1.78
C GLU A 188 3.76 10.01 2.51
N LEU A 189 3.78 10.09 3.83
CA LEU A 189 4.94 9.74 4.64
C LEU A 189 5.38 8.28 4.43
N GLN A 190 4.43 7.35 4.35
CA GLN A 190 4.71 5.94 4.04
C GLN A 190 5.32 5.78 2.65
N ARG A 191 4.81 6.49 1.64
CA ARG A 191 5.39 6.46 0.27
C ARG A 191 6.82 7.00 0.24
N ASN A 192 7.08 8.08 0.97
CA ASN A 192 8.43 8.65 1.07
C ASN A 192 9.39 7.69 1.77
N ALA A 193 8.96 7.04 2.85
CA ALA A 193 9.74 6.01 3.53
C ALA A 193 10.03 4.80 2.62
N MET A 194 9.05 4.36 1.83
CA MET A 194 9.22 3.29 0.85
C MET A 194 10.26 3.69 -0.23
N ALA A 195 10.17 4.90 -0.77
CA ALA A 195 11.10 5.40 -1.77
C ALA A 195 12.54 5.48 -1.21
N ALA A 196 12.70 5.91 0.04
CA ALA A 196 14.00 5.90 0.72
C ALA A 196 14.57 4.48 0.84
N LYS A 197 13.74 3.49 1.22
CA LYS A 197 14.15 2.07 1.29
C LYS A 197 14.49 1.46 -0.07
N GLN A 198 13.78 1.86 -1.13
CA GLN A 198 14.12 1.45 -2.50
C GLN A 198 15.47 2.04 -2.94
N SER A 199 15.77 3.28 -2.56
CA SER A 199 17.07 3.91 -2.81
C SER A 199 18.20 3.22 -2.05
N GLU A 200 17.98 2.89 -0.78
CA GLU A 200 18.93 2.11 0.05
C GLU A 200 19.24 0.75 -0.60
N LYS A 201 18.21 0.02 -1.04
CA LYS A 201 18.35 -1.22 -1.80
C LYS A 201 19.19 -1.04 -3.07
N ALA A 202 18.92 0.02 -3.84
CA ALA A 202 19.64 0.27 -5.09
C ALA A 202 21.12 0.59 -4.86
N LYS A 203 21.45 1.33 -3.80
CA LYS A 203 22.84 1.58 -3.38
C LYS A 203 23.54 0.30 -3.01
N LEU A 204 22.94 -0.53 -2.15
CA LEU A 204 23.52 -1.79 -1.71
C LEU A 204 23.85 -2.73 -2.89
N ILE A 205 22.96 -2.82 -3.88
CA ILE A 205 23.19 -3.61 -5.11
C ILE A 205 24.33 -3.04 -5.95
N THR A 206 24.49 -1.72 -5.99
CA THR A 206 25.54 -1.06 -6.78
C THR A 206 26.90 -1.22 -6.12
N ASP A 207 26.97 -1.05 -4.80
CA ASP A 207 28.20 -1.23 -4.02
C ASP A 207 28.70 -2.67 -4.06
N THR A 208 27.80 -3.64 -4.23
CA THR A 208 28.14 -5.08 -4.38
C THR A 208 28.61 -5.45 -5.80
N LYS A 209 28.36 -4.59 -6.80
CA LYS A 209 28.71 -4.86 -8.21
C LYS A 209 30.06 -4.28 -8.63
N ASN A 210 30.59 -3.33 -7.87
CA ASN A 210 31.90 -2.69 -8.10
C ASN A 210 32.98 -3.41 -7.29
#